data_AF-A0A2U2YXI4-F1
#
_entry.id   AF-A0A2U2YXI4-F1
#
_cell.length_a   1.000
_cell.length_b   1.000
_cell.length_c   1.000
_cell.angle_alpha   90.00
_cell.angle_beta   90.00
_cell.angle_gamma   90.00
#
_symmetry.space_group_name_H-M   'P 1'
#
loop_
_entity.id
_entity.type
_entity.pdbx_description
1 polymer ?
#
loop_
_entity_poly.entity_id
_entity_poly.type
_entity_poly.pdbx_seq_one_letter_code
_entity_poly.pdbx_strand_id
1 'polypeptide(L)'
;SWLLVVPALGLQFVFNTGLALLFARLGSRTPDLAQLMPFVLRTWMYASGVMFSIPAMLADKDVPGWLADVLQWNPAAVYMDLVRFALIDGYGSAYLPPHVWAVAVGWALLAGVIGFVYFWKAEETYGRG
;
A
#
# COMPACT_ATOMS: atom_id res chain seq x y z
N SER A 1 -22.50 -0.30 -4.47
CA SER A 1 -21.07 0.03 -4.23
C SER A 1 -20.09 -1.01 -4.78
N TRP A 2 -20.51 -2.26 -5.03
CA TRP A 2 -19.63 -3.37 -5.45
C TRP A 2 -18.80 -3.16 -6.73
N LEU A 3 -19.28 -2.39 -7.71
CA LEU A 3 -18.54 -2.10 -8.94
C LEU A 3 -17.19 -1.40 -8.68
N LEU A 4 -17.05 -0.70 -7.55
CA LEU A 4 -15.82 -0.03 -7.14
C LEU A 4 -14.71 -0.99 -6.72
N VAL A 5 -15.02 -2.27 -6.47
CA VAL A 5 -14.02 -3.31 -6.22
C VAL A 5 -13.08 -3.45 -7.43
N VAL A 6 -13.61 -3.38 -8.66
CA VAL A 6 -12.83 -3.58 -9.88
C VAL A 6 -11.70 -2.55 -10.02
N PRO A 7 -11.97 -1.23 -9.98
CA PRO A 7 -10.89 -0.24 -10.01
C PRO A 7 -10.00 -0.29 -8.77
N ALA A 8 -10.52 -0.63 -7.59
CA ALA A 8 -9.70 -0.78 -6.38
C ALA A 8 -8.67 -1.91 -6.52
N LEU A 9 -9.10 -3.09 -7.02
CA LEU A 9 -8.21 -4.21 -7.30
C LEU A 9 -7.24 -3.90 -8.44
N GLY A 10 -7.68 -3.17 -9.47
CA GLY A 10 -6.79 -2.70 -10.54
C GLY A 10 -5.65 -1.82 -10.02
N LEU A 11 -5.96 -0.86 -9.15
CA LEU A 11 -4.95 -0.01 -8.51
C LEU A 11 -4.05 -0.83 -7.57
N GLN A 12 -4.63 -1.73 -6.78
CA GLN A 12 -3.86 -2.62 -5.91
C GLN A 12 -2.91 -3.53 -6.71
N PHE A 13 -3.33 -4.00 -7.88
CA PHE A 13 -2.49 -4.79 -8.78
C PHE A 13 -1.30 -3.98 -9.28
N VAL A 14 -1.53 -2.76 -9.78
CA VAL A 14 -0.44 -1.86 -10.23
C VAL A 14 0.53 -1.56 -9.10
N PHE A 15 0.02 -1.29 -7.89
CA PHE A 15 0.85 -1.08 -6.71
C PHE A 15 1.72 -2.32 -6.37
N ASN A 16 1.11 -3.50 -6.33
CA ASN A 16 1.80 -4.76 -6.06
C ASN A 16 2.85 -5.07 -7.12
N THR A 17 2.55 -4.84 -8.41
CA THR A 17 3.51 -5.00 -9.51
C THR A 17 4.68 -4.04 -9.36
N GLY A 18 4.44 -2.77 -9.03
CA GLY A 18 5.49 -1.79 -8.79
C GLY A 18 6.43 -2.20 -7.65
N LEU A 19 5.87 -2.63 -6.53
CA LEU A 19 6.65 -3.19 -5.43
C LEU A 19 7.43 -4.44 -5.85
N ALA A 20 6.80 -5.37 -6.58
CA ALA A 20 7.46 -6.58 -7.05
C ALA A 20 8.66 -6.28 -7.95
N LEU A 21 8.55 -5.31 -8.88
CA LEU A 21 9.66 -4.86 -9.72
C LEU A 21 10.80 -4.27 -8.89
N LEU A 22 10.47 -3.44 -7.90
CA LEU A 22 11.45 -2.84 -7.00
C LEU A 22 12.19 -3.90 -6.17
N PHE A 23 11.44 -4.85 -5.59
CA PHE A 23 12.01 -5.93 -4.79
C PHE A 23 12.76 -6.97 -5.61
N ALA A 24 12.31 -7.30 -6.82
CA ALA A 24 13.02 -8.21 -7.72
C ALA A 24 14.46 -7.72 -7.97
N ARG A 25 14.62 -6.40 -8.12
CA ARG A 25 15.93 -5.79 -8.31
C ARG A 25 16.76 -5.71 -7.01
N LEU A 26 16.14 -5.33 -5.90
CA LEU A 26 16.87 -5.29 -4.62
C LEU A 26 17.31 -6.70 -4.18
N GLY A 27 16.45 -7.70 -4.36
CA GLY A 27 16.76 -9.10 -4.08
C GLY A 27 17.85 -9.66 -4.98
N SER A 28 17.93 -9.26 -6.25
CA SER A 28 19.01 -9.70 -7.16
C SER A 28 20.37 -9.09 -6.81
N ARG A 29 20.40 -7.91 -6.16
CA ARG A 29 21.64 -7.20 -5.78
C ARG A 29 22.15 -7.60 -4.39
N THR A 30 21.25 -7.91 -3.46
CA THR A 30 21.57 -8.20 -2.05
C THR A 30 20.74 -9.37 -1.54
N PRO A 31 21.32 -10.59 -1.43
CA PRO A 31 20.63 -11.79 -0.95
C PRO A 31 20.02 -11.62 0.45
N ASP A 32 20.63 -10.80 1.30
CA ASP A 32 20.18 -10.54 2.67
C ASP A 32 18.81 -9.86 2.73
N LEU A 33 18.45 -9.09 1.71
CA LEU A 33 17.15 -8.42 1.65
C LEU A 33 16.01 -9.44 1.60
N ALA A 34 16.22 -10.59 0.95
CA ALA A 34 15.24 -11.67 0.88
C ALA A 34 14.93 -12.25 2.27
N GLN A 35 15.89 -12.22 3.20
CA GLN A 35 15.69 -12.65 4.58
C GLN A 35 14.95 -11.61 5.43
N LEU A 36 15.03 -10.34 5.07
CA LEU A 36 14.32 -9.24 5.75
C LEU A 36 12.86 -9.13 5.30
N MET A 37 12.53 -9.59 4.09
CA MET A 37 11.16 -9.55 3.53
C MET A 37 10.08 -10.05 4.49
N PRO A 38 10.22 -11.21 5.16
CA PRO A 38 9.18 -11.71 6.07
C PRO A 38 8.95 -10.80 7.28
N PHE A 39 10.01 -10.14 7.77
CA PHE A 39 9.90 -9.20 8.89
C PHE A 39 9.21 -7.91 8.47
N VAL A 40 9.59 -7.35 7.32
CA VAL A 40 8.97 -6.14 6.78
C VAL A 40 7.48 -6.37 6.52
N LEU A 41 7.13 -7.47 5.85
CA LEU A 41 5.73 -7.79 5.54
C LEU A 41 4.91 -8.02 6.81
N ARG A 42 5.47 -8.67 7.82
CA ARG A 42 4.80 -8.89 9.10
C ARG A 42 4.57 -7.58 9.86
N THR A 43 5.60 -6.72 9.96
CA THR A 43 5.46 -5.39 10.56
C THR A 43 4.45 -4.54 9.79
N TRP A 44 4.46 -4.61 8.46
CA TRP A 44 3.50 -3.91 7.62
C TRP A 44 2.07 -4.37 7.89
N MET A 45 1.84 -5.68 8.01
CA MET A 45 0.52 -6.25 8.29
C MET A 45 -0.08 -5.73 9.61
N TYR A 46 0.75 -5.51 10.63
CA TYR A 46 0.28 -4.92 11.88
C TYR A 46 0.05 -3.40 11.77
N ALA A 47 0.91 -2.71 11.02
CA ALA A 47 0.80 -1.27 10.80
C ALA A 47 -0.34 -0.88 9.84
N SER A 48 -0.84 -1.79 9.01
CA SER A 48 -1.85 -1.51 7.99
C SER A 48 -3.28 -1.40 8.52
N GLY A 49 -3.53 -1.69 9.79
CA GLY A 49 -4.89 -1.67 10.35
C GLY A 49 -5.79 -2.82 9.83
N VAL A 50 -5.19 -3.92 9.36
CA VAL A 50 -5.93 -5.14 8.94
C VAL A 50 -6.74 -5.70 10.11
N MET A 51 -6.08 -5.82 11.28
CA MET A 51 -6.64 -6.49 12.46
C MET A 51 -7.54 -5.56 13.30
N PHE A 52 -7.34 -4.25 13.22
CA PHE A 52 -8.04 -3.25 14.02
C PHE A 52 -8.25 -1.98 13.20
N SER A 53 -9.45 -1.40 13.25
CA SER A 53 -9.69 -0.09 12.64
C SER A 53 -8.89 0.98 13.39
N ILE A 54 -8.00 1.68 12.68
CA ILE A 54 -7.15 2.76 13.23
C ILE A 54 -7.95 3.76 14.09
N PRO A 55 -9.14 4.23 13.66
CA PRO A 55 -9.93 5.19 14.45
C PRO A 55 -10.46 4.60 15.76
N ALA A 56 -10.84 3.32 15.78
CA ALA A 56 -11.42 2.68 16.98
C ALA A 56 -10.34 2.30 18.01
N MET A 57 -9.12 1.98 17.54
CA MET A 57 -8.01 1.63 18.44
C MET A 57 -7.34 2.86 19.06
N LEU A 58 -7.43 4.02 18.39
CA LEU A 58 -6.89 5.30 18.87
C LEU A 58 -7.89 6.12 19.69
N ALA A 59 -9.18 5.78 19.68
CA ALA A 59 -10.20 6.51 20.43
C ALA A 59 -9.96 6.52 21.96
N ASP A 60 -9.37 5.44 22.51
CA ASP A 60 -9.10 5.27 23.94
C ASP A 60 -7.63 5.51 24.33
N LYS A 61 -6.79 6.00 23.42
CA LYS A 61 -5.37 6.25 23.70
C LYS A 61 -4.99 7.70 23.42
N ASP A 62 -4.35 8.36 24.39
CA ASP A 62 -3.68 9.67 24.26
C ASP A 62 -2.47 9.59 23.33
N VAL A 63 -2.70 9.23 22.07
CA VAL A 63 -1.68 9.27 21.03
C VAL A 63 -1.80 10.55 20.23
N PRO A 64 -0.67 11.10 19.75
CA PRO A 64 -0.69 12.32 18.95
C PRO A 64 -1.58 12.14 17.71
N GLY A 65 -2.51 13.07 17.48
CA GLY A 65 -3.47 12.98 16.36
C GLY A 65 -2.83 12.77 14.99
N TRP A 66 -1.63 13.32 14.78
CA TRP A 66 -0.86 13.12 13.54
C TRP A 66 -0.49 11.66 13.26
N LEU A 67 -0.38 10.82 14.31
CA LEU A 67 -0.06 9.41 14.14
C LEU A 67 -1.23 8.66 13.50
N ALA A 68 -2.47 9.03 13.84
CA ALA A 68 -3.68 8.52 13.22
C ALA A 68 -3.72 8.86 11.72
N ASP A 69 -3.37 10.10 11.37
CA ASP A 69 -3.35 10.57 9.98
C ASP A 69 -2.30 9.81 9.16
N VAL A 70 -1.08 9.65 9.68
CA VAL A 70 -0.02 8.89 9.00
C VAL A 70 -0.40 7.42 8.83
N LEU A 71 -1.03 6.81 9.83
CA LEU A 71 -1.51 5.42 9.75
C LEU A 71 -2.63 5.25 8.71
N GLN A 72 -3.53 6.22 8.58
CA GLN A 72 -4.59 6.21 7.56
C GLN A 72 -4.06 6.39 6.14
N TRP A 73 -2.91 7.04 5.97
CA TRP A 73 -2.29 7.25 4.64
C TRP A 73 -1.50 6.03 4.14
N ASN A 74 -1.38 4.96 4.94
CA ASN A 74 -0.72 3.73 4.53
C ASN A 74 -1.49 3.08 3.35
N PRO A 75 -0.82 2.75 2.23
CA PRO A 75 -1.49 2.17 1.06
C PRO A 75 -2.27 0.88 1.39
N ALA A 76 -1.79 0.07 2.34
CA ALA A 76 -2.51 -1.13 2.76
C ALA A 76 -3.84 -0.79 3.44
N ALA A 77 -3.89 0.25 4.28
CA ALA A 77 -5.14 0.74 4.88
C ALA A 77 -6.09 1.26 3.79
N VAL A 78 -5.56 2.09 2.87
CA VAL A 78 -6.31 2.70 1.76
C VAL A 78 -6.99 1.64 0.88
N TYR A 79 -6.27 0.61 0.43
CA TYR A 79 -6.87 -0.44 -0.41
C TYR A 79 -7.89 -1.30 0.36
N MET A 80 -7.64 -1.58 1.64
CA MET A 80 -8.60 -2.33 2.45
C MET A 80 -9.90 -1.55 2.67
N ASP A 81 -9.82 -0.27 3.00
CA ASP A 81 -11.00 0.54 3.24
C ASP A 81 -11.79 0.78 1.94
N LEU A 82 -11.13 0.87 0.79
CA LEU A 82 -11.79 0.88 -0.53
C LEU A 82 -12.56 -0.42 -0.81
N VAL A 83 -11.96 -1.58 -0.51
CA VAL A 83 -12.63 -2.88 -0.71
C VAL A 83 -13.76 -3.08 0.30
N ARG A 84 -13.58 -2.68 1.57
CA ARG A 84 -14.63 -2.69 2.60
C ARG A 84 -15.80 -1.80 2.19
N PHE A 85 -15.54 -0.57 1.72
CA PHE A 85 -16.58 0.34 1.23
C PHE A 85 -17.35 -0.25 0.03
N ALA A 86 -16.66 -0.98 -0.84
CA ALA A 86 -17.26 -1.56 -2.01
C ALA A 86 -18.10 -2.82 -1.70
N LEU A 87 -17.73 -3.61 -0.68
CA LEU A 87 -18.35 -4.91 -0.34
C LEU A 87 -19.28 -4.91 0.87
N ILE A 88 -19.08 -4.02 1.86
CA ILE A 88 -19.87 -3.99 3.09
C ILE A 88 -20.95 -2.92 2.98
N ASP A 89 -22.20 -3.36 2.90
CA ASP A 89 -23.37 -2.47 2.97
C ASP A 89 -23.47 -1.87 4.39
N GLY A 90 -23.31 -0.55 4.50
CA GLY A 90 -23.31 0.17 5.78
C GLY A 90 -21.95 0.72 6.21
N TYR A 91 -20.87 0.43 5.48
CA TYR A 91 -19.59 1.12 5.67
C TYR A 91 -19.71 2.56 5.11
N GLY A 92 -20.22 3.47 5.94
CA GLY A 92 -20.54 4.84 5.54
C GLY A 92 -19.32 5.65 5.11
N SER A 93 -19.54 6.66 4.26
CA SER A 93 -18.52 7.63 3.83
C SER A 93 -17.85 8.40 4.99
N ALA A 94 -18.39 8.30 6.21
CA ALA A 94 -17.78 8.85 7.42
C ALA A 94 -16.41 8.24 7.75
N TYR A 95 -16.13 7.01 7.28
CA TYR A 95 -14.83 6.35 7.47
C TYR A 95 -13.90 6.47 6.26
N LEU A 96 -14.36 7.06 5.15
CA LEU A 96 -13.54 7.29 3.96
C LEU A 96 -13.19 8.78 3.84
N PRO A 97 -11.90 9.15 3.96
CA PRO A 97 -11.48 10.48 3.58
C PRO A 97 -11.88 10.76 2.12
N PRO A 98 -12.40 11.96 1.78
CA PRO A 98 -12.86 12.27 0.42
C PRO A 98 -11.79 12.06 -0.66
N HIS A 99 -10.52 12.10 -0.27
CA HIS A 99 -9.33 11.97 -1.11
C HIS A 99 -8.77 10.55 -1.19
N VAL A 100 -9.41 9.53 -0.59
CA VAL A 100 -8.88 8.14 -0.55
C VAL A 100 -8.60 7.55 -1.94
N TRP A 101 -9.43 7.88 -2.94
CA TRP A 101 -9.21 7.45 -4.33
C TRP A 101 -8.00 8.13 -4.96
N ALA A 102 -7.81 9.43 -4.70
CA ALA A 102 -6.63 10.16 -5.17
C ALA A 102 -5.36 9.62 -4.52
N VAL A 103 -5.41 9.24 -3.24
CA VAL A 103 -4.30 8.61 -2.52
C VAL A 103 -4.01 7.21 -3.07
N ALA A 104 -5.05 6.40 -3.35
CA ALA A 104 -4.88 5.07 -3.96
C ALA A 104 -4.25 5.13 -5.37
N VAL A 105 -4.67 6.10 -6.18
CA VAL A 105 -4.05 6.37 -7.49
C VAL A 105 -2.62 6.87 -7.31
N GLY A 106 -2.39 7.79 -6.37
CA GLY A 106 -1.07 8.31 -6.04
C GLY A 106 -0.09 7.20 -5.68
N TRP A 107 -0.49 6.26 -4.80
CA TRP A 107 0.33 5.11 -4.42
C TRP A 107 0.58 4.13 -5.57
N ALA A 108 -0.46 3.83 -6.37
CA ALA A 108 -0.32 2.97 -7.54
C ALA A 108 0.68 3.56 -8.55
N LEU A 109 0.55 4.85 -8.87
CA LEU A 109 1.47 5.53 -9.76
C LEU A 109 2.88 5.65 -9.17
N LEU A 110 3.00 5.97 -7.89
CA LEU A 110 4.28 6.10 -7.22
C LEU A 110 5.03 4.77 -7.22
N ALA A 111 4.40 3.69 -6.75
CA ALA A 111 5.02 2.36 -6.74
C ALA A 111 5.26 1.84 -8.16
N GLY A 112 4.30 2.01 -9.07
CA GLY A 112 4.38 1.57 -10.46
C GLY A 112 5.50 2.27 -11.23
N VAL A 113 5.53 3.61 -11.22
CA VAL A 113 6.54 4.40 -11.93
C VAL A 113 7.91 4.23 -11.31
N ILE A 114 8.04 4.30 -9.98
CA ILE A 114 9.35 4.13 -9.32
C ILE A 114 9.86 2.71 -9.55
N GLY A 115 9.03 1.69 -9.36
CA GLY A 115 9.39 0.30 -9.60
C GLY A 115 9.82 0.05 -11.04
N PHE A 116 9.06 0.57 -12.01
CA PHE A 116 9.37 0.45 -13.43
C PHE A 116 10.66 1.17 -13.82
N VAL A 117 10.84 2.44 -13.43
CA VAL A 117 12.04 3.22 -13.74
C VAL A 117 13.28 2.61 -13.09
N TYR A 118 13.17 2.14 -11.84
CA TYR A 118 14.28 1.49 -11.14
C TYR A 118 14.69 0.18 -11.81
N PHE A 119 13.71 -0.62 -12.25
CA PHE A 119 13.94 -1.85 -12.99
C PHE A 119 14.55 -1.58 -14.37
N TRP A 120 14.04 -0.60 -15.12
CA TRP A 120 14.53 -0.27 -16.45
C TRP A 120 15.96 0.29 -16.44
N LYS A 121 16.26 1.23 -15.53
CA LYS A 121 17.61 1.79 -15.38
C LYS A 121 18.66 0.71 -15.03
N ALA A 122 18.21 -0.36 -14.39
CA ALA A 122 19.02 -1.51 -14.07
C ALA A 122 19.36 -2.39 -15.28
N GLU A 123 18.53 -2.36 -16.33
CA GLU A 123 18.73 -3.07 -17.59
C GLU A 123 19.88 -2.43 -18.40
N GLU A 124 20.00 -1.09 -18.39
CA GLU A 124 21.14 -0.37 -18.99
C GLU A 124 22.50 -0.77 -18.38
N THR A 125 22.51 -1.28 -17.15
CA THR A 125 23.75 -1.77 -16.50
C THR A 125 24.24 -3.09 -17.10
N TYR A 126 23.36 -3.89 -17.73
CA TYR A 126 23.76 -5.14 -18.40
C TYR A 126 24.40 -4.89 -19.78
N GLY A 127 24.09 -3.76 -20.43
CA GLY A 127 24.67 -3.43 -21.75
C GLY A 127 26.13 -2.97 -21.75
N ARG A 128 26.79 -2.93 -20.59
CA ARG A 128 28.21 -2.51 -20.44
C ARG A 128 29.12 -3.57 -19.79
N GLY A 129 28.69 -4.84 -19.78
CA GLY A 129 29.52 -5.98 -19.43
C GLY A 129 29.59 -6.96 -20.60
#